data_AF-A0A1H4E0A7-F1
#
_entry.id   AF-A0A1H4E0A7-F1
#
_cell.length_a   1.000
_cell.length_b   1.000
_cell.length_c   1.000
_cell.angle_alpha   90.00
_cell.angle_beta   90.00
_cell.angle_gamma   90.00
#
_symmetry.space_group_name_H-M   'P 1'
#
loop_
_entity.id
_entity.type
_entity.pdbx_description
1 polymer ?
#
loop_
_entity_poly.entity_id
_entity_poly.type
_entity_poly.pdbx_seq_one_letter_code
_entity_poly.pdbx_strand_id
1 'polypeptide(L)'
;MADIAPQLYALLGVDTLTEFLWVMIGLGGQLIFSARFLLQWAASERAGRSVVPVVFWWLSIAGAAVLLAYAIHRGDPVFILGQSMGFAIYARNIWLINAEKRSVRAG
;
A
#
# COMPACT_ATOMS: atom_id res chain seq x y z
N MET A 1 14.57 -28.50 -13.19
CA MET A 1 13.93 -27.26 -12.72
C MET A 1 12.43 -27.50 -12.73
N ALA A 2 11.74 -27.39 -11.60
CA ALA A 2 10.28 -27.53 -11.56
C ALA A 2 9.64 -26.36 -12.33
N ASP A 3 8.67 -26.66 -13.18
CA ASP A 3 7.87 -25.64 -13.86
C ASP A 3 6.91 -25.00 -12.83
N ILE A 4 7.26 -23.80 -12.35
CA ILE A 4 6.49 -23.05 -11.34
C ILE A 4 5.33 -22.26 -11.96
N ALA A 5 5.24 -22.18 -13.28
CA ALA A 5 4.21 -21.39 -13.96
C ALA A 5 2.78 -21.79 -13.56
N PRO A 6 2.41 -23.08 -13.45
CA PRO A 6 1.05 -23.47 -13.07
C PRO A 6 0.65 -23.01 -11.67
N GLN A 7 1.59 -23.00 -10.72
CA GLN A 7 1.35 -22.58 -9.33
C GLN A 7 1.17 -21.07 -9.22
N LEU A 8 1.93 -20.30 -10.01
CA LEU A 8 1.81 -18.85 -10.06
C LEU A 8 0.47 -18.41 -10.68
N TYR A 9 0.03 -19.09 -11.73
CA TYR A 9 -1.24 -18.80 -12.39
C TYR A 9 -2.42 -19.09 -11.44
N ALA A 10 -2.37 -20.23 -10.75
CA ALA A 10 -3.35 -20.58 -9.72
C ALA A 10 -3.37 -19.59 -8.54
N LEU A 11 -2.20 -19.15 -8.07
CA LEU A 11 -2.08 -18.17 -6.99
C LEU A 11 -2.66 -16.80 -7.36
N LEU A 12 -2.43 -16.36 -8.61
CA LEU A 12 -2.89 -15.08 -9.13
C LEU A 12 -4.33 -15.14 -9.66
N GLY A 13 -4.94 -16.33 -9.71
CA GLY A 13 -6.30 -16.52 -10.23
C GLY A 13 -6.42 -16.16 -11.71
N VAL A 14 -5.40 -16.47 -12.51
CA VAL A 14 -5.37 -16.18 -13.95
C VAL A 14 -5.22 -17.47 -14.76
N ASP A 15 -5.94 -17.56 -15.86
CA ASP A 15 -5.96 -18.76 -16.73
C ASP A 15 -5.18 -18.54 -18.03
N THR A 16 -4.93 -17.28 -18.40
CA THR A 16 -4.32 -16.92 -19.68
C THR A 16 -3.05 -16.08 -19.53
N LEU A 17 -2.17 -16.13 -20.53
CA LEU A 17 -1.01 -15.22 -20.60
C LEU A 17 -1.44 -13.75 -20.61
N THR A 18 -2.55 -13.43 -21.26
CA THR A 18 -3.08 -12.07 -21.33
C THR A 18 -3.47 -11.55 -19.94
N GLU A 19 -4.19 -12.33 -19.14
CA GLU A 19 -4.54 -11.97 -17.77
C GLU A 19 -3.29 -11.85 -16.88
N PHE A 20 -2.33 -12.78 -17.01
CA PHE A 20 -1.06 -12.68 -16.32
C PHE A 20 -0.33 -11.37 -16.62
N LEU A 21 -0.25 -10.97 -17.90
CA LEU A 21 0.36 -9.69 -18.30
C LEU A 21 -0.38 -8.49 -17.71
N TRP A 22 -1.73 -8.52 -17.65
CA TRP A 22 -2.51 -7.47 -17.00
C TRP A 22 -2.26 -7.39 -15.49
N VAL A 23 -2.11 -8.52 -14.80
CA VAL A 23 -1.70 -8.56 -13.39
C VAL A 23 -0.34 -7.91 -13.22
N MET A 24 0.64 -8.24 -14.08
CA MET A 24 1.98 -7.65 -14.01
C MET A 24 1.97 -6.13 -14.27
N ILE A 25 1.17 -5.65 -15.23
CA ILE A 25 0.95 -4.22 -15.47
C ILE A 25 0.35 -3.56 -14.22
N GLY A 26 -0.66 -4.19 -13.63
CA GLY A 26 -1.31 -3.72 -12.41
C GLY A 26 -0.34 -3.62 -11.23
N LEU A 27 0.51 -4.63 -11.03
CA LEU A 27 1.57 -4.60 -10.02
C LEU A 27 2.59 -3.49 -10.28
N GLY A 28 2.97 -3.28 -11.55
CA GLY A 28 3.81 -2.14 -11.94
C GLY A 28 3.15 -0.79 -11.59
N GLY A 29 1.84 -0.67 -11.85
CA GLY A 29 1.04 0.48 -11.43
C GLY A 29 1.05 0.69 -9.90
N GLN A 30 0.88 -0.38 -9.13
CA GLN A 30 0.96 -0.34 -7.66
C GLN A 30 2.34 0.13 -7.18
N LEU A 31 3.42 -0.35 -7.78
CA LEU A 31 4.78 0.10 -7.43
C LEU A 31 4.98 1.59 -7.67
N ILE A 32 4.53 2.10 -8.83
CA ILE A 32 4.59 3.54 -9.14
C ILE A 32 3.70 4.33 -8.16
N PHE A 33 2.52 3.81 -7.81
CA PHE A 33 1.63 4.45 -6.85
C PHE A 33 2.26 4.54 -5.45
N SER A 34 2.85 3.44 -4.98
CA SER A 34 3.53 3.34 -3.70
C SER A 34 4.79 4.20 -3.62
N ALA A 35 5.51 4.36 -4.74
CA ALA A 35 6.71 5.20 -4.79
C ALA A 35 6.44 6.66 -4.38
N ARG A 36 5.22 7.19 -4.61
CA ARG A 36 4.86 8.54 -4.16
C ARG A 36 4.91 8.71 -2.65
N PHE A 37 4.56 7.67 -1.90
CA PHE A 37 4.65 7.69 -0.45
C PHE A 37 6.10 7.58 0.03
N LEU A 38 6.94 6.81 -0.67
CA LEU A 38 8.38 6.75 -0.38
C LEU A 38 9.05 8.11 -0.61
N LEU A 39 8.72 8.79 -1.72
CA LEU A 39 9.23 10.12 -2.01
C LEU A 39 8.74 11.15 -0.99
N GLN A 40 7.45 11.10 -0.62
CA GLN A 40 6.89 11.95 0.43
C GLN A 40 7.58 11.72 1.79
N TRP A 41 7.86 10.46 2.12
CA TRP A 41 8.58 10.11 3.34
C TRP A 41 9.99 10.69 3.32
N ALA A 42 10.75 10.48 2.25
CA ALA A 42 12.08 11.08 2.08
C ALA A 42 12.04 12.61 2.20
N ALA A 43 11.01 13.26 1.66
CA ALA A 43 10.82 14.71 1.81
C ALA A 43 10.54 15.14 3.27
N SER A 44 9.78 14.35 4.03
CA SER A 44 9.48 14.63 5.45
C SER A 44 10.70 14.43 6.34
N GLU A 45 11.51 13.39 6.09
CA GLU A 45 12.79 13.18 6.78
C GLU A 45 13.74 14.37 6.54
N ARG A 46 13.83 14.85 5.30
CA ARG A 46 14.65 16.03 4.97
C ARG A 46 14.14 17.32 5.62
N ALA A 47 12.83 17.43 5.85
CA ALA A 47 12.21 18.59 6.48
C ALA A 47 12.19 18.51 8.03
N GLY A 48 12.53 17.36 8.61
CA GLY A 48 12.45 17.11 10.05
C GLY A 48 11.03 17.14 10.64
N ARG A 49 10.00 17.10 9.79
CA ARG A 49 8.58 17.12 10.21
C ARG A 49 7.70 16.48 9.14
N SER A 50 6.55 15.96 9.54
CA SER A 50 5.54 15.52 8.55
C SER A 50 5.04 16.71 7.75
N VAL A 51 5.25 16.66 6.43
CA VAL A 51 4.79 17.72 5.51
C VAL A 51 3.28 17.58 5.21
N VAL A 52 2.70 16.41 5.51
CA VAL A 52 1.32 16.05 5.14
C VAL A 52 0.39 16.17 6.35
N PRO A 53 -0.81 16.80 6.22
CA PRO A 53 -1.77 16.95 7.31
C PRO A 53 -2.20 15.61 7.91
N VAL A 54 -2.40 15.55 9.24
CA VAL A 54 -2.82 14.30 9.93
C VAL A 54 -4.13 13.70 9.38
N VAL A 55 -5.05 14.56 8.94
CA VAL A 55 -6.36 14.16 8.38
C VAL A 55 -6.19 13.35 7.10
N PHE A 56 -5.16 13.65 6.29
CA PHE A 56 -4.86 12.89 5.08
C PHE A 56 -4.59 11.42 5.41
N TRP A 57 -3.83 11.15 6.48
CA TRP A 57 -3.49 9.78 6.88
C TRP A 57 -4.72 9.01 7.39
N TRP A 58 -5.61 9.67 8.14
CA TRP A 58 -6.87 9.07 8.59
C TRP A 58 -7.83 8.76 7.45
N LEU A 59 -7.98 9.67 6.48
CA LEU A 59 -8.76 9.41 5.27
C LEU A 59 -8.15 8.28 4.45
N SER A 60 -6.82 8.24 4.34
CA SER A 60 -6.09 7.21 3.60
C SER A 60 -6.27 5.82 4.22
N ILE A 61 -6.15 5.68 5.55
CA ILE A 61 -6.33 4.38 6.21
C ILE A 61 -7.78 3.90 6.14
N ALA A 62 -8.76 4.80 6.29
CA ALA A 62 -10.18 4.46 6.15
C ALA A 62 -10.52 4.03 4.72
N GLY A 63 -10.06 4.79 3.72
CA GLY A 63 -10.24 4.46 2.31
C GLY A 63 -9.56 3.15 1.92
N ALA A 64 -8.33 2.93 2.40
CA ALA A 64 -7.62 1.67 2.18
C ALA A 64 -8.35 0.48 2.80
N ALA A 65 -8.91 0.62 4.01
CA ALA A 65 -9.69 -0.44 4.64
C ALA A 65 -10.94 -0.82 3.81
N VAL A 66 -11.71 0.17 3.36
CA VAL A 66 -12.91 -0.04 2.52
C VAL A 66 -12.53 -0.71 1.20
N LEU A 67 -11.51 -0.20 0.53
CA LEU A 67 -11.07 -0.72 -0.76
C LEU A 67 -10.40 -2.09 -0.64
N LEU A 68 -9.71 -2.37 0.46
CA LEU A 68 -9.17 -3.70 0.74
C LEU A 68 -10.28 -4.72 0.95
N ALA A 69 -11.31 -4.38 1.74
CA ALA A 69 -12.48 -5.23 1.92
C ALA A 69 -13.20 -5.50 0.59
N TYR A 70 -13.35 -4.46 -0.24
CA TYR A 70 -13.88 -4.59 -1.60
C TYR A 70 -13.01 -5.50 -2.48
N ALA A 71 -11.70 -5.33 -2.46
CA ALA A 71 -10.76 -6.11 -3.27
C ALA A 71 -10.77 -7.60 -2.89
N ILE A 72 -10.82 -7.90 -1.58
CA ILE A 72 -10.97 -9.26 -1.06
C ILE A 72 -12.29 -9.87 -1.55
N HIS A 73 -13.40 -9.14 -1.45
CA HIS A 73 -14.69 -9.61 -1.95
C HIS A 73 -14.67 -9.87 -3.47
N ARG A 74 -13.95 -9.05 -4.23
CA ARG A 74 -13.80 -9.21 -5.69
C ARG A 74 -12.77 -10.25 -6.12
N GLY A 75 -11.95 -10.74 -5.19
CA GLY A 75 -10.84 -11.64 -5.51
C GLY A 75 -9.78 -10.99 -6.41
N ASP A 76 -9.54 -9.68 -6.28
CA ASP A 76 -8.54 -8.97 -7.09
C ASP A 76 -7.18 -8.95 -6.37
N PRO A 77 -6.22 -9.82 -6.74
CA PRO A 77 -4.95 -9.94 -6.03
C PRO A 77 -4.07 -8.69 -6.14
N VAL A 78 -4.15 -7.96 -7.26
CA VAL A 78 -3.36 -6.74 -7.48
C VAL A 78 -3.85 -5.64 -6.55
N PHE A 79 -5.17 -5.48 -6.43
CA PHE A 79 -5.76 -4.47 -5.58
C PHE A 79 -5.64 -4.82 -4.09
N ILE A 80 -5.76 -6.11 -3.74
CA ILE A 80 -5.47 -6.59 -2.37
C ILE A 80 -4.04 -6.25 -1.95
N LEU A 81 -3.04 -6.59 -2.77
CA LEU A 81 -1.64 -6.31 -2.45
C LEU A 81 -1.37 -4.81 -2.30
N GLY A 82 -1.87 -4.01 -3.24
CA GLY A 82 -1.72 -2.56 -3.20
C GLY A 82 -2.32 -1.93 -1.95
N GLN A 83 -3.59 -2.26 -1.65
CA GLN A 83 -4.28 -1.65 -0.51
C GLN A 83 -3.76 -2.15 0.82
N SER A 84 -3.27 -3.38 0.91
CA SER A 84 -2.59 -3.90 2.10
C SER A 84 -1.29 -3.14 2.38
N MET A 85 -0.48 -2.90 1.35
CA MET A 85 0.76 -2.12 1.48
C MET A 85 0.47 -0.67 1.87
N GLY A 86 -0.48 -0.02 1.20
CA GLY A 86 -0.93 1.33 1.53
C GLY A 86 -1.41 1.44 2.97
N PHE A 87 -2.27 0.51 3.41
CA PHE A 87 -2.78 0.45 4.78
C PHE A 87 -1.64 0.41 5.82
N ALA A 88 -0.63 -0.45 5.61
CA ALA A 88 0.51 -0.55 6.51
C ALA A 88 1.32 0.77 6.59
N ILE A 89 1.57 1.41 5.45
CA ILE A 89 2.27 2.70 5.37
C ILE A 89 1.49 3.78 6.14
N TYR A 90 0.19 3.87 5.93
CA TYR A 90 -0.67 4.88 6.58
C TYR A 90 -0.73 4.66 8.08
N ALA A 91 -0.88 3.40 8.53
CA ALA A 91 -0.88 3.05 9.95
C ALA A 91 0.44 3.44 10.64
N ARG A 92 1.58 3.14 10.01
CA ARG A 92 2.91 3.52 10.51
C ARG A 92 3.05 5.04 10.67
N ASN A 93 2.58 5.81 9.69
CA ASN A 93 2.66 7.27 9.75
C ASN A 93 1.77 7.87 10.85
N ILE A 94 0.56 7.34 11.05
CA ILE A 94 -0.31 7.75 12.17
C ILE A 94 0.37 7.43 13.52
N TRP A 95 0.96 6.24 13.65
CA TRP A 95 1.66 5.84 14.87
C TRP A 95 2.81 6.77 15.21
N LEU A 96 3.64 7.16 14.23
CA LEU A 96 4.73 8.10 14.43
C LEU A 96 4.27 9.49 14.88
N ILE A 97 3.25 10.04 14.20
CA ILE A 97 2.68 11.35 14.58
C ILE A 97 2.20 11.33 16.04
N ASN A 98 1.59 10.23 16.47
CA ASN A 98 1.13 10.09 17.85
C ASN A 98 2.29 9.88 18.84
N ALA A 99 3.38 9.22 18.44
CA ALA A 99 4.57 9.07 19.25
C ALA A 99 5.27 10.43 19.49
N GLU A 100 5.44 11.24 18.44
CA GLU A 100 6.02 12.59 18.51
C GLU A 100 5.21 13.53 19.42
N LYS A 101 3.87 13.51 19.31
CA LYS A 101 3.00 14.30 20.20
C LYS A 101 3.13 13.92 21.68
N ARG A 102 3.41 12.65 21.98
CA ARG A 102 3.60 12.16 23.35
C ARG A 102 4.94 12.60 23.91
N SER A 103 6.03 12.56 23.12
CA SER A 103 7.34 13.03 23.59
C SER A 103 7.34 14.53 23.85
N VAL A 104 6.70 15.34 23.01
CA VAL A 104 6.58 16.80 23.22
C VAL A 104 5.76 17.14 24.46
N ARG A 105 4.74 16.33 24.82
CA ARG A 105 3.94 16.55 26.04
C ARG A 105 4.64 16.10 27.34
N ALA A 106 5.69 15.29 27.24
CA ALA A 106 6.35 14.68 28.38
C ALA A 106 7.67 15.40 28.78
N GLY A 107 8.16 16.32 27.95
CA GLY A 107 9.28 17.22 28.27
C GLY A 107 8.79 18.62 28.60
#